data_AF-A0A0F8Y542-F1
#
_entry.id   AF-A0A0F8Y542-F1
#
_cell.length_a   1.000
_cell.length_b   1.000
_cell.length_c   1.000
_cell.angle_alpha   90.00
_cell.angle_beta   90.00
_cell.angle_gamma   90.00
#
_symmetry.space_group_name_H-M   'P 1'
#
loop_
_entity.id
_entity.type
_entity.pdbx_description
1 polymer ?
#
loop_
_entity_poly.entity_id
_entity_poly.type
_entity_poly.pdbx_seq_one_letter_code
_entity_poly.pdbx_strand_id
1 'polypeptide(L)'
;MGRLAEGKSVQEKYGGPLQQVRHWHKAMARAAVAAGRRPGELAEIFGISTGQMSKILASPLFIAEVERLEAMAELEVVDMASELPMRQSVALKNIDEGLVQKDLGKRVDLSLEVLDRTGYGKNPNVQKHLHLHKNVVENMSDDELDNRIENLLDDRKEREEEEDLSDALEAEVVSKGEGKL
;
A
#
# COMPACT_ATOMS: atom_id res chain seq x y z
N MET A 1 32.56 7.48 66.79
CA MET A 1 31.62 7.64 65.66
C MET A 1 32.41 7.75 64.36
N GLY A 2 31.92 7.13 63.29
CA GLY A 2 32.31 7.44 61.91
C GLY A 2 33.39 6.55 61.27
N ARG A 3 33.00 5.41 60.70
CA ARG A 3 33.72 4.79 59.58
C ARG A 3 32.85 4.96 58.34
N LEU A 4 33.38 5.70 57.36
CA LEU A 4 32.78 5.94 56.06
C LEU A 4 32.76 4.64 55.26
N ALA A 5 31.58 4.29 54.77
CA ALA A 5 31.33 3.13 53.94
C ALA A 5 31.97 3.32 52.56
N GLU A 6 32.82 2.36 52.18
CA GLU A 6 33.44 2.26 50.86
C GLU A 6 32.37 2.24 49.76
N GLY A 7 32.44 3.24 48.87
CA GLY A 7 31.62 3.33 47.67
C GLY A 7 32.05 2.28 46.65
N LYS A 8 31.48 1.07 46.75
CA LYS A 8 31.47 0.12 45.63
C LYS A 8 30.45 0.60 44.62
N SER A 9 30.89 0.85 43.39
CA SER A 9 30.02 1.25 42.30
C SER A 9 28.95 0.17 42.07
N VAL A 10 27.74 0.57 41.65
CA VAL A 10 26.64 -0.38 41.34
C VAL A 10 27.09 -1.46 40.36
N GLN A 11 28.09 -1.17 39.52
CA GLN A 11 28.69 -2.11 38.58
C GLN A 11 29.52 -3.23 39.25
N GLU A 12 30.20 -2.97 40.37
CA GLU A 12 30.94 -4.00 41.12
C GLU A 12 30.03 -4.93 41.93
N LYS A 13 28.86 -4.45 42.37
CA LYS A 13 27.91 -5.25 43.16
C LYS A 13 27.02 -6.17 42.32
N TYR A 14 26.84 -5.83 41.04
CA TYR A 14 26.00 -6.58 40.08
C TYR A 14 26.76 -7.07 38.84
N GLY A 15 28.09 -7.02 38.83
CA GLY A 15 28.99 -7.47 37.74
C GLY A 15 29.03 -8.99 37.54
N GLY A 16 27.95 -9.70 37.84
CA GLY A 16 27.79 -11.14 37.69
C GLY A 16 26.62 -11.50 36.76
N PRO A 17 25.97 -12.66 36.95
CA PRO A 17 25.00 -13.26 36.00
C PRO A 17 23.84 -12.35 35.56
N LEU A 18 23.51 -11.30 36.32
CA LEU A 18 22.47 -10.32 35.97
C LEU A 18 22.84 -9.43 34.76
N GLN A 19 24.13 -9.16 34.50
CA GLN A 19 24.56 -8.49 33.28
C GLN A 19 24.35 -9.38 32.05
N GLN A 20 24.59 -10.69 32.18
CA GLN A 20 24.35 -11.64 31.09
C GLN A 20 22.86 -11.67 30.74
N VAL A 21 21.97 -11.71 31.74
CA VAL A 21 20.51 -11.66 31.52
C VAL A 21 20.10 -10.41 30.73
N ARG A 22 20.67 -9.24 31.03
CA ARG A 22 20.42 -8.01 30.26
C ARG A 22 20.85 -8.11 28.79
N HIS A 23 22.04 -8.67 28.51
CA HIS A 23 22.49 -8.86 27.13
C HIS A 23 21.58 -9.79 26.34
N TRP A 24 21.06 -10.83 27.00
CA TRP A 24 20.10 -11.76 26.39
C TRP A 24 18.76 -11.10 26.07
N HIS A 25 18.20 -10.30 26.98
CA HIS A 25 16.96 -9.55 26.73
C HIS A 25 17.14 -8.56 25.57
N LYS A 26 18.31 -7.93 25.47
CA LYS A 26 18.66 -7.03 24.37
C LYS A 26 18.76 -7.73 23.02
N ALA A 27 19.39 -8.90 22.98
CA ALA A 27 19.47 -9.70 21.77
C ALA A 27 18.09 -10.18 21.32
N MET A 28 17.26 -10.64 22.27
CA MET A 28 15.89 -11.08 22.01
C MET A 28 14.99 -9.94 21.53
N ALA A 29 15.04 -8.77 22.19
CA ALA A 29 14.24 -7.61 21.80
C ALA A 29 14.59 -7.13 20.39
N ARG A 30 15.88 -7.12 20.02
CA ARG A 30 16.31 -6.83 18.65
C ARG A 30 15.78 -7.86 17.65
N ALA A 31 15.86 -9.15 17.97
CA ALA A 31 15.35 -10.20 17.08
C ALA A 31 13.82 -10.14 16.92
N ALA A 32 13.09 -9.74 17.97
CA ALA A 32 11.65 -9.56 17.93
C ALA A 32 11.26 -8.34 17.08
N VAL A 33 11.83 -7.17 17.36
CA VAL A 33 11.45 -5.89 16.72
C VAL A 33 12.01 -5.77 15.30
N ALA A 34 13.30 -6.06 15.08
CA ALA A 34 13.93 -5.84 13.77
C ALA A 34 13.59 -6.93 12.75
N ALA A 35 13.38 -8.17 13.19
CA ALA A 35 13.08 -9.29 12.30
C ALA A 35 11.60 -9.74 12.36
N GLY A 36 10.75 -9.07 13.14
CA GLY A 36 9.31 -9.35 13.23
C GLY A 36 8.97 -10.76 13.70
N ARG A 37 9.87 -11.41 14.45
CA ARG A 37 9.76 -12.85 14.76
C ARG A 37 8.72 -13.12 15.84
N ARG A 38 8.01 -14.25 15.68
CA ARG A 38 7.01 -14.69 16.67
C ARG A 38 7.70 -15.28 17.91
N PRO A 39 7.03 -15.26 19.08
CA PRO A 39 7.57 -15.84 20.32
C PRO A 39 8.03 -17.30 20.19
N GLY A 40 7.33 -18.11 19.38
CA GLY A 40 7.72 -19.50 19.10
C GLY A 40 9.05 -19.61 18.36
N GLU A 41 9.27 -18.77 17.35
CA GLU A 41 10.51 -18.76 16.56
C GLU A 41 11.69 -18.24 17.38
N LEU A 42 11.45 -17.24 18.24
CA LEU A 42 12.47 -16.77 19.17
C LEU A 42 12.85 -17.88 20.16
N ALA A 43 11.88 -18.65 20.65
CA ALA A 43 12.14 -19.76 21.56
C ALA A 43 13.06 -20.82 20.92
N GLU A 44 12.84 -21.12 19.64
CA GLU A 44 13.70 -22.02 18.85
C GLU A 44 15.11 -21.46 18.66
N ILE A 45 15.24 -20.18 18.26
CA ILE A 45 16.55 -19.55 18.00
C ILE A 45 17.41 -19.50 19.25
N PHE A 46 16.80 -19.17 20.39
CA PHE A 46 17.51 -19.01 21.65
C PHE A 46 17.57 -20.30 22.47
N GLY A 47 17.03 -21.42 21.95
CA GLY A 47 17.08 -22.73 22.59
C GLY A 47 16.36 -22.79 23.94
N ILE A 48 15.31 -21.97 24.13
CA ILE A 48 14.54 -21.92 25.38
C ILE A 48 13.10 -22.40 25.18
N SER A 49 12.47 -22.86 26.25
CA SER A 49 11.06 -23.26 26.16
C SER A 49 10.16 -22.05 25.88
N THR A 50 9.07 -22.28 25.15
CA THR A 50 8.05 -21.25 24.86
C THR A 50 7.49 -20.63 26.14
N GLY A 51 7.30 -21.42 27.20
CA GLY A 51 6.85 -20.93 28.51
C GLY A 51 7.87 -20.01 29.20
N GLN A 52 9.17 -20.29 29.07
CA GLN A 52 10.22 -19.38 29.54
C GLN A 52 10.30 -18.11 28.70
N MET A 53 10.12 -18.22 27.39
CA MET A 53 10.07 -17.07 26.49
C MET A 53 8.93 -16.13 26.89
N SER A 54 7.72 -16.65 27.16
CA SER A 54 6.60 -15.82 27.62
C SER A 54 6.91 -15.07 28.91
N LYS A 55 7.66 -15.68 29.85
CA LYS A 55 8.12 -15.00 31.07
C LYS A 55 9.13 -13.89 30.79
N ILE A 56 10.00 -14.08 29.79
CA ILE A 56 10.98 -13.08 29.36
C ILE A 56 10.28 -11.92 28.65
N LEU A 57 9.31 -12.19 27.79
CA LEU A 57 8.53 -11.16 27.10
C LEU A 57 7.75 -10.29 28.10
N ALA A 58 7.24 -10.88 29.18
CA ALA A 58 6.59 -10.16 30.27
C ALA A 58 7.57 -9.48 31.26
N SER A 59 8.88 -9.61 31.04
CA SER A 59 9.90 -9.03 31.92
C SER A 59 9.97 -7.51 31.72
N PRO A 60 9.99 -6.71 32.81
CA PRO A 60 10.17 -5.26 32.71
C PRO A 60 11.44 -4.85 31.95
N LEU A 61 12.50 -5.68 32.00
CA LEU A 61 13.75 -5.42 31.28
C LEU A 61 13.59 -5.59 29.77
N PHE A 62 12.73 -6.51 29.33
CA PHE A 62 12.46 -6.73 27.92
C PHE A 62 11.61 -5.59 27.38
N ILE A 63 10.54 -5.24 28.09
CA ILE A 63 9.62 -4.15 27.73
C ILE A 63 10.39 -2.83 27.59
N ALA A 64 11.21 -2.48 28.58
CA ALA A 64 12.01 -1.25 28.52
C ALA A 64 12.98 -1.21 27.33
N GLU A 65 13.52 -2.36 26.90
CA GLU A 65 14.41 -2.42 25.75
C GLU A 65 13.64 -2.34 24.41
N VAL A 66 12.43 -2.91 24.35
CA VAL A 66 11.54 -2.75 23.19
C VAL A 66 11.13 -1.28 23.04
N GLU A 67 10.65 -0.64 24.11
CA GLU A 67 10.30 0.80 24.10
C GLU A 67 11.49 1.66 23.69
N ARG A 68 12.70 1.33 24.16
CA ARG A 68 13.94 2.03 23.77
C ARG A 68 14.23 1.87 22.27
N LEU A 69 13.99 0.68 21.70
CA LEU A 69 14.19 0.42 20.28
C LEU A 69 13.13 1.11 19.43
N GLU A 70 11.87 1.12 19.87
CA GLU A 70 10.78 1.84 19.21
C GLU A 70 11.04 3.34 19.20
N ALA A 71 11.45 3.93 20.33
CA ALA A 71 11.80 5.35 20.40
C ALA A 71 12.99 5.73 19.49
N MET A 72 13.97 4.83 19.33
CA MET A 72 15.06 5.03 18.36
C MET A 72 14.56 4.96 16.92
N ALA A 73 13.67 4.02 16.62
CA ALA A 73 13.09 3.88 15.28
C ALA A 73 12.21 5.09 14.92
N GLU A 74 11.43 5.62 15.86
CA GLU A 74 10.66 6.85 15.66
C GLU A 74 11.57 8.05 15.35
N LEU A 75 12.67 8.19 16.10
CA LEU A 75 13.66 9.25 15.84
C LEU A 75 14.28 9.11 14.44
N GLU A 76 14.63 7.88 14.04
CA GLU A 76 15.16 7.59 12.69
C GLU A 76 14.12 7.86 11.59
N VAL A 77 12.84 7.56 11.82
CA VAL A 77 11.75 7.88 10.88
C VAL A 77 11.58 9.39 10.73
N VAL A 78 11.68 10.15 11.83
CA VAL A 78 11.66 11.62 11.80
C VAL A 78 12.84 12.15 10.99
N ASP A 79 14.04 11.58 11.17
CA ASP A 79 15.21 11.95 10.38
C ASP A 79 15.00 11.65 8.89
N MET A 80 14.48 10.46 8.52
CA MET A 80 14.16 10.12 7.13
C MET A 80 13.12 11.07 6.51
N ALA A 81 12.11 11.50 7.28
CA ALA A 81 11.12 12.46 6.80
C ALA A 81 11.76 13.82 6.46
N SER A 82 12.80 14.22 7.21
CA SER A 82 13.59 15.42 6.93
C SER A 82 14.59 15.23 5.77
N GLU A 83 15.12 14.02 5.57
CA GLU A 83 16.04 13.69 4.48
C GLU A 83 15.34 13.47 3.13
N LEU A 84 14.09 13.00 3.13
CA LEU A 84 13.32 12.69 1.93
C LEU A 84 13.26 13.85 0.93
N PRO A 85 12.95 15.10 1.35
CA PRO A 85 13.02 16.27 0.46
C PRO A 85 14.41 16.50 -0.14
N MET A 86 15.50 16.24 0.61
CA MET A 86 16.86 16.39 0.11
C MET A 86 17.16 15.33 -0.97
N ARG A 87 16.73 14.08 -0.73
CA ARG A 87 16.90 12.95 -1.66
C ARG A 87 16.00 13.07 -2.89
N GLN A 88 14.87 13.78 -2.80
CA GLN A 88 13.98 14.02 -3.93
C GLN A 88 14.72 14.72 -5.09
N SER A 89 15.58 15.71 -4.78
CA SER A 89 16.35 16.41 -5.79
C SER A 89 17.33 15.50 -6.55
N VAL A 90 17.92 14.52 -5.85
CA VAL A 90 18.81 13.51 -6.44
C VAL A 90 18.02 12.50 -7.25
N ALA A 91 16.86 12.06 -6.75
CA ALA A 91 15.97 11.15 -7.47
C ALA A 91 15.50 11.75 -8.80
N LEU A 92 15.09 13.03 -8.82
CA LEU A 92 14.68 13.73 -10.04
C LEU A 92 15.82 13.83 -11.06
N LYS A 93 17.05 14.10 -10.61
CA LYS A 93 18.24 14.10 -11.47
C LYS A 93 18.50 12.73 -12.08
N ASN A 94 18.41 11.67 -11.28
CA ASN A 94 18.61 10.31 -11.77
C ASN A 94 17.54 9.88 -12.79
N ILE A 95 16.29 10.35 -12.61
CA ILE A 95 15.22 10.13 -13.58
C ILE A 95 15.54 10.84 -14.89
N ASP A 96 15.94 12.12 -14.83
CA ASP A 96 16.32 12.91 -16.01
C ASP A 96 17.49 12.27 -16.77
N GLU A 97 18.56 11.89 -16.06
CA GLU A 97 19.70 11.18 -16.62
C GLU A 97 19.27 9.84 -17.25
N GLY A 98 18.38 9.10 -16.59
CA GLY A 98 17.80 7.84 -17.08
C GLY A 98 17.01 8.02 -18.38
N LEU A 99 16.26 9.11 -18.50
CA LEU A 99 15.47 9.45 -19.70
C LEU A 99 16.34 9.84 -20.91
N VAL A 100 17.59 10.26 -20.68
CA VAL A 100 18.57 10.62 -21.72
C VAL A 100 19.46 9.45 -22.14
N GLN A 101 19.38 8.29 -21.47
CA GLN A 101 20.21 7.12 -21.80
C GLN A 101 20.02 6.61 -23.24
N LYS A 102 21.00 5.89 -23.77
CA LYS A 102 20.89 5.33 -25.14
C LYS A 102 19.97 4.12 -25.23
N ASP A 103 19.78 3.40 -24.13
CA ASP A 103 18.96 2.21 -24.06
C ASP A 103 17.47 2.57 -24.07
N LEU A 104 16.79 2.29 -25.19
CA LEU A 104 15.39 2.63 -25.39
C LEU A 104 14.46 1.86 -24.45
N GLY A 105 14.77 0.60 -24.13
CA GLY A 105 13.90 -0.23 -23.27
C GLY A 105 13.79 0.35 -21.87
N LYS A 106 14.94 0.62 -21.25
CA LYS A 106 15.01 1.24 -19.91
C LYS A 106 14.39 2.63 -19.86
N ARG A 107 14.49 3.40 -20.95
CA ARG A 107 13.86 4.72 -21.06
C ARG A 107 12.35 4.65 -21.12
N VAL A 108 11.80 3.71 -21.89
CA VAL A 108 10.35 3.51 -21.98
C VAL A 108 9.81 3.07 -20.62
N ASP A 109 10.46 2.10 -19.97
CA ASP A 109 10.04 1.62 -18.65
C ASP A 109 10.04 2.74 -17.60
N LEU A 110 11.12 3.53 -17.55
CA LEU A 110 11.23 4.67 -16.64
C LEU A 110 10.19 5.76 -16.96
N SER A 111 9.92 6.01 -18.24
CA SER A 111 8.91 7.00 -18.66
C SER A 111 7.50 6.58 -18.25
N LEU A 112 7.17 5.30 -18.41
CA LEU A 112 5.90 4.73 -17.97
C LEU A 112 5.76 4.79 -16.45
N GLU A 113 6.83 4.51 -15.71
CA GLU A 113 6.84 4.60 -14.25
C GLU A 113 6.59 6.04 -13.75
N VAL A 114 7.14 7.05 -14.45
CA VAL A 114 6.86 8.46 -14.16
C VAL A 114 5.40 8.80 -14.46
N LEU A 115 4.88 8.37 -15.62
CA LEU A 115 3.49 8.61 -16.02
C LEU A 115 2.49 7.99 -15.03
N ASP A 116 2.73 6.76 -14.59
CA ASP A 116 1.92 6.07 -13.59
C ASP A 116 1.86 6.87 -12.27
N ARG A 117 3.00 7.43 -11.82
CA ARG A 117 3.06 8.26 -10.60
C ARG A 117 2.39 9.63 -10.73
N THR A 118 2.31 10.17 -11.94
CA THR A 118 1.58 11.44 -12.21
C THR A 118 0.07 11.26 -12.37
N GLY A 119 -0.43 10.02 -12.23
CA GLY A 119 -1.86 9.72 -12.31
C GLY A 119 -2.35 9.39 -13.73
N TYR A 120 -1.45 9.24 -14.70
CA TYR A 120 -1.77 8.78 -16.06
C TYR A 120 -1.66 7.24 -16.20
N GLY A 121 -1.89 6.52 -15.11
CA GLY A 121 -1.89 5.07 -15.10
C GLY A 121 -3.09 4.46 -15.85
N LYS A 122 -3.05 3.15 -16.05
CA LYS A 122 -4.14 2.41 -16.72
C LYS A 122 -5.47 2.66 -16.02
N ASN A 123 -6.46 3.13 -16.77
CA ASN A 123 -7.82 3.30 -16.29
C ASN A 123 -8.39 1.93 -15.87
N PRO A 124 -8.70 1.68 -14.58
CA PRO A 124 -9.21 0.39 -14.13
C PRO A 124 -10.63 0.09 -14.67
N ASN A 125 -11.32 1.10 -15.22
CA ASN A 125 -12.72 1.03 -15.62
C ASN A 125 -13.01 0.53 -17.04
N VAL A 126 -12.05 -0.10 -17.73
CA VAL A 126 -12.35 -0.82 -18.99
C VAL A 126 -12.63 -2.30 -18.71
N GLN A 127 -13.26 -2.63 -17.59
CA GLN A 127 -14.14 -3.80 -17.54
C GLN A 127 -15.51 -3.35 -18.01
N LYS A 128 -15.69 -3.32 -19.34
CA LYS A 128 -17.04 -3.42 -19.91
C LYS A 128 -17.57 -4.79 -19.51
N HIS A 129 -18.19 -4.87 -18.33
CA HIS A 129 -18.97 -6.03 -17.93
C HIS A 129 -20.11 -6.14 -18.94
N LEU A 130 -19.89 -6.91 -20.00
CA LEU A 130 -20.96 -7.40 -20.83
C LEU A 130 -21.79 -8.33 -19.93
N HIS A 131 -22.82 -7.78 -19.31
CA HIS A 131 -23.86 -8.56 -18.68
C HIS A 131 -24.66 -9.24 -19.79
N LEU A 132 -24.13 -10.33 -20.34
CA LEU A 132 -24.97 -11.29 -21.04
C LEU A 132 -25.92 -11.87 -20.00
N HIS A 133 -27.16 -11.39 -20.00
CA HIS A 133 -28.27 -12.04 -19.32
C HIS A 133 -28.49 -13.42 -19.96
N LYS A 134 -27.71 -14.39 -19.47
CA LYS A 134 -27.95 -15.80 -19.73
C LYS A 134 -29.29 -16.16 -19.07
N ASN A 135 -30.20 -16.73 -19.85
CA ASN A 135 -31.34 -17.56 -19.40
C ASN A 135 -32.68 -16.86 -19.11
N VAL A 136 -33.28 -16.24 -20.13
CA VAL A 136 -34.77 -16.19 -20.21
C VAL A 136 -35.30 -16.87 -21.48
N VAL A 137 -34.46 -17.05 -22.51
CA VAL A 137 -34.90 -17.56 -23.83
C VAL A 137 -35.18 -19.07 -23.84
N GLU A 138 -34.50 -19.85 -23.01
CA GLU A 138 -34.62 -21.33 -23.05
C GLU A 138 -35.99 -21.86 -22.54
N ASN A 139 -36.80 -21.03 -21.88
CA ASN A 139 -38.09 -21.43 -21.31
C ASN A 139 -39.30 -20.66 -21.89
N MET A 140 -39.11 -19.81 -22.91
CA MET A 140 -40.21 -19.08 -23.55
C MET A 140 -40.86 -19.96 -24.63
N SER A 141 -42.19 -19.88 -24.76
CA SER A 141 -42.86 -20.46 -25.93
C SER A 141 -42.51 -19.66 -27.20
N ASP A 142 -42.65 -20.27 -28.37
CA ASP A 142 -42.39 -19.60 -29.65
C ASP A 142 -43.25 -18.31 -29.79
N ASP A 143 -44.49 -18.33 -29.31
CA ASP A 143 -45.38 -17.16 -29.29
C ASP A 143 -44.87 -16.03 -28.37
N GLU A 144 -44.28 -16.37 -27.21
CA GLU A 144 -43.67 -15.39 -26.31
C GLU A 144 -42.37 -14.81 -26.88
N LEU A 145 -41.65 -15.62 -27.65
CA LEU A 145 -40.43 -15.22 -28.33
C LEU A 145 -40.72 -14.21 -29.45
N ASP A 146 -41.75 -14.47 -30.26
CA ASP A 146 -42.17 -13.59 -31.35
C ASP A 146 -42.64 -12.23 -30.83
N ASN A 147 -43.49 -12.22 -29.80
CA ASN A 147 -43.93 -10.98 -29.15
C ASN A 147 -42.76 -10.19 -28.54
N ARG A 148 -41.74 -10.89 -28.02
CA ARG A 148 -40.55 -10.23 -27.46
C ARG A 148 -39.66 -9.64 -28.56
N ILE A 149 -39.55 -10.31 -29.70
CA ILE A 149 -38.82 -9.79 -30.86
C ILE A 149 -39.51 -8.55 -31.41
N GLU A 150 -40.84 -8.55 -31.51
CA GLU A 150 -41.62 -7.40 -31.97
C GLU A 150 -41.42 -6.18 -31.06
N ASN A 151 -41.55 -6.36 -29.75
CA ASN A 151 -41.28 -5.30 -28.77
C ASN A 151 -39.83 -4.75 -28.85
N LEU A 152 -38.83 -5.61 -29.11
CA LEU A 152 -37.44 -5.17 -29.26
C LEU A 152 -37.20 -4.38 -30.55
N LEU A 153 -37.96 -4.66 -31.61
CA LEU A 153 -37.87 -3.92 -32.86
C LEU A 153 -38.56 -2.56 -32.74
N ASP A 154 -39.65 -2.48 -31.98
CA ASP A 154 -40.35 -1.23 -31.72
C ASP A 154 -39.54 -0.31 -30.79
N ASP A 155 -38.99 -0.84 -29.68
CA ASP A 155 -38.06 -0.10 -28.80
C ASP A 155 -36.85 0.46 -29.56
N ARG A 156 -36.40 -0.26 -30.60
CA ARG A 156 -35.27 0.17 -31.43
C ARG A 156 -35.66 1.30 -32.36
N LYS A 157 -36.83 1.22 -33.00
CA LYS A 157 -37.34 2.30 -33.86
C LYS A 157 -37.57 3.58 -33.07
N GLU A 158 -38.15 3.48 -31.87
CA GLU A 158 -38.38 4.65 -31.01
C GLU A 158 -37.06 5.37 -30.66
N ARG A 159 -35.99 4.62 -30.38
CA ARG A 159 -34.67 5.24 -30.14
C ARG A 159 -34.03 5.83 -31.39
N GLU A 160 -34.17 5.18 -32.54
CA GLU A 160 -33.67 5.72 -33.82
C GLU A 160 -34.42 7.02 -34.18
N GLU A 161 -35.73 7.10 -33.92
CA GLU A 161 -36.51 8.33 -34.10
C GLU A 161 -36.16 9.43 -33.08
N GLU A 162 -35.88 9.08 -31.81
CA GLU A 162 -35.40 10.05 -30.81
C GLU A 162 -34.01 10.59 -31.13
N GLU A 163 -33.08 9.73 -31.60
CA GLU A 163 -31.74 10.14 -32.05
C GLU A 163 -31.84 11.09 -33.26
N ASP A 164 -32.63 10.74 -34.28
CA ASP A 164 -32.85 11.58 -35.46
C ASP A 164 -33.46 12.95 -35.12
N LEU A 165 -34.39 13.00 -34.14
CA LEU A 165 -34.97 14.25 -33.65
C LEU A 165 -33.96 15.10 -32.87
N SER A 166 -33.07 14.46 -32.10
CA SER A 166 -32.04 15.16 -31.34
C SER A 166 -30.98 15.79 -32.26
N ASP A 167 -30.53 15.06 -33.27
CA ASP A 167 -29.57 15.53 -34.27
C ASP A 167 -30.14 16.69 -35.11
N ALA A 168 -31.43 16.60 -35.47
CA ALA A 168 -32.13 17.69 -36.16
C ALA A 168 -32.23 18.96 -35.29
N LEU A 169 -32.47 18.83 -33.99
CA LEU A 169 -32.54 19.96 -33.07
C LEU A 169 -31.18 20.64 -32.87
N GLU A 170 -30.10 19.84 -32.75
CA GLU A 170 -28.74 20.36 -32.64
C GLU A 170 -28.32 21.12 -33.92
N ALA A 171 -28.64 20.59 -35.10
CA ALA A 171 -28.39 21.29 -36.37
C ALA A 171 -29.15 22.63 -36.47
N GLU A 172 -30.39 22.70 -35.97
CA GLU A 172 -31.17 23.95 -35.99
C GLU A 172 -30.60 25.01 -35.03
N VAL A 173 -30.16 24.60 -33.82
CA VAL A 173 -29.53 25.49 -32.82
C VAL A 173 -28.21 26.07 -33.34
N VAL A 174 -27.40 25.27 -34.04
CA VAL A 174 -26.15 25.74 -34.67
C VAL A 174 -26.45 26.77 -35.77
N SER A 175 -27.47 26.56 -36.61
CA SER A 175 -27.82 27.51 -37.68
C SER A 175 -28.33 28.87 -37.17
N LYS A 176 -28.98 28.90 -35.99
CA LYS A 176 -29.50 30.14 -35.38
C LYS A 176 -28.46 30.86 -34.51
N GLY A 177 -27.38 30.20 -34.10
CA GLY A 177 -26.30 30.75 -33.28
C GLY A 177 -25.28 31.60 -34.02
N GLU A 178 -25.12 31.41 -35.34
CA GLU A 178 -24.10 32.12 -36.14
C GLU A 178 -24.48 33.55 -36.59
N GLY A 179 -25.63 34.08 -36.14
CA GLY A 179 -26.13 35.41 -36.53
C GLY A 179 -25.83 36.57 -35.57
N LYS A 180 -24.97 36.38 -34.54
CA LYS A 180 -24.60 37.45 -33.60
C LYS A 180 -23.08 37.53 -33.40
N LEU A 181 -22.39 38.06 -34.40
CA LEU A 181 -21.13 38.80 -34.24
C LEU A 181 -21.18 40.05 -35.10
#